data_AF-A0A1C6EZK7-F1
#
_entry.id   AF-A0A1C6EZK7-F1
#
_cell.length_a   1.000
_cell.length_b   1.000
_cell.length_c   1.000
_cell.angle_alpha   90.00
_cell.angle_beta   90.00
_cell.angle_gamma   90.00
#
_symmetry.space_group_name_H-M   'P 1'
#
loop_
_entity.id
_entity.type
_entity.pdbx_description
1 polymer ?
#
loop_
_entity_poly.entity_id
_entity_poly.type
_entity_poly.pdbx_seq_one_letter_code
_entity_poly.pdbx_strand_id
1 'polypeptide(L)'
;MIKNAVIIDESELSVDNVSVGTHVTILMTGEDENEEYDIVGRTEADPLNGKISDESPVGHALLGKAVGDKAEVLLPTGHTVEYTVLNITHAAG
;
A
#
# COMPACT_ATOMS: atom_id res chain seq x y z
N MET A 1 -10.03 -4.69 25.84
CA MET A 1 -9.14 -4.00 24.90
C MET A 1 -9.27 -4.72 23.58
N ILE A 2 -9.99 -4.14 22.64
CA ILE A 2 -10.23 -4.71 21.31
C ILE A 2 -10.04 -3.56 20.33
N LYS A 3 -8.83 -3.44 19.77
CA LYS A 3 -8.60 -2.59 18.60
C LYS A 3 -8.93 -3.43 17.37
N ASN A 4 -10.21 -3.78 17.21
CA ASN A 4 -10.72 -4.26 15.93
C ASN A 4 -10.94 -3.02 15.07
N ALA A 5 -9.89 -2.57 14.38
CA ALA A 5 -10.04 -1.59 13.31
C ALA A 5 -10.64 -2.33 12.10
N VAL A 6 -11.97 -2.47 12.12
CA VAL A 6 -12.72 -2.81 10.90
C VAL A 6 -12.98 -1.49 10.20
N ILE A 7 -12.08 -1.14 9.28
CA ILE A 7 -12.27 -0.01 8.37
C ILE A 7 -13.22 -0.53 7.28
N ILE A 8 -14.48 -0.10 7.31
CA ILE A 8 -15.49 -0.45 6.30
C ILE A 8 -15.68 0.73 5.36
N ASP A 9 -15.37 0.45 4.08
CA ASP A 9 -15.89 0.98 2.81
C ASP A 9 -16.46 2.41 2.76
N GLU A 10 -15.74 3.27 2.04
CA GLU A 10 -16.29 4.44 1.34
C GLU A 10 -16.18 4.26 -0.19
N SER A 11 -17.10 3.44 -0.71
CA SER A 11 -17.83 3.63 -1.96
C SER A 11 -17.08 3.64 -3.32
N GLU A 12 -17.25 2.51 -4.03
CA GLU A 12 -17.78 2.44 -5.41
C GLU A 12 -16.87 2.73 -6.61
N LEU A 13 -15.57 2.49 -6.47
CA LEU A 13 -14.74 2.09 -7.61
C LEU A 13 -13.92 0.88 -7.17
N SER A 14 -14.39 -0.32 -7.49
CA SER A 14 -13.77 -1.58 -7.09
C SER A 14 -12.41 -1.74 -7.77
N VAL A 15 -11.37 -1.19 -7.15
CA VAL A 15 -9.98 -1.55 -7.44
C VAL A 15 -9.68 -2.80 -6.64
N ASP A 16 -9.96 -3.94 -7.26
CA ASP A 16 -9.76 -5.26 -6.64
C ASP A 16 -8.28 -5.54 -6.34
N ASN A 17 -7.38 -4.85 -7.04
CA ASN A 17 -5.95 -5.04 -6.94
C ASN A 17 -5.20 -3.70 -7.00
N VAL A 18 -4.06 -3.65 -6.33
CA VAL A 18 -3.14 -2.51 -6.38
C VAL A 18 -2.61 -2.32 -7.80
N SER A 19 -2.70 -1.10 -8.32
CA SER A 19 -2.20 -0.74 -9.65
C SER A 19 -1.74 0.72 -9.68
N VAL A 20 -1.13 1.14 -10.79
CA VAL A 20 -0.75 2.55 -10.94
C VAL A 20 -2.01 3.42 -10.94
N GLY A 21 -2.01 4.46 -10.11
CA GLY A 21 -3.16 5.35 -9.86
C GLY A 21 -4.04 4.92 -8.69
N THR A 22 -3.61 3.95 -7.87
CA THR A 22 -4.33 3.54 -6.65
C THR A 22 -3.69 4.10 -5.40
N HIS A 23 -4.52 4.45 -4.43
CA HIS A 23 -4.11 4.75 -3.06
C HIS A 23 -4.25 3.48 -2.21
N VAL A 24 -3.20 3.09 -1.51
CA VAL A 24 -3.13 1.85 -0.74
C VAL A 24 -2.79 2.14 0.71
N THR A 25 -3.57 1.55 1.60
CA THR A 25 -3.28 1.55 3.04
C THR A 25 -2.62 0.23 3.39
N ILE A 26 -1.44 0.28 3.99
CA ILE A 26 -0.67 -0.90 4.39
C ILE A 26 -0.32 -0.84 5.88
N LEU A 27 -0.12 -2.01 6.49
CA LEU A 27 0.37 -2.13 7.86
C LEU A 27 1.60 -3.02 7.88
N MET A 28 2.71 -2.50 8.43
CA MET A 28 3.93 -3.26 8.63
C MET A 28 3.76 -4.23 9.81
N THR A 29 4.21 -5.46 9.62
CA THR A 29 4.18 -6.48 10.67
C THR A 29 5.07 -6.07 11.85
N GLY A 30 4.45 -5.87 13.02
CA GLY A 30 5.14 -5.47 14.25
C GLY A 30 5.00 -3.97 14.57
N GLU A 31 4.44 -3.19 13.65
CA GLU A 31 4.04 -1.80 13.89
C GLU A 31 2.54 -1.73 14.20
N ASP A 32 2.14 -0.68 14.92
CA ASP A 32 0.72 -0.39 15.24
C ASP A 32 0.15 0.76 14.37
N GLU A 33 0.99 1.38 13.55
CA GLU A 33 0.62 2.51 12.69
C GLU A 33 0.47 2.05 11.23
N ASN A 34 -0.63 2.48 10.61
CA ASN A 34 -0.87 2.25 9.20
C ASN A 34 -0.13 3.30 8.38
N GLU A 35 0.40 2.88 7.23
CA GLU A 35 1.01 3.75 6.24
C GLU A 35 0.13 3.82 5.00
N GLU A 36 0.06 5.00 4.38
CA GLU A 36 -0.77 5.27 3.22
C GLU A 36 0.09 5.77 2.07
N TYR A 37 -0.07 5.15 0.90
CA TYR A 37 0.75 5.42 -0.27
C TYR A 37 -0.07 5.51 -1.56
N ASP A 38 0.25 6.47 -2.41
CA ASP A 38 -0.22 6.48 -3.79
C ASP A 38 0.75 5.72 -4.67
N ILE A 39 0.29 4.63 -5.31
CA ILE A 39 1.09 3.95 -6.31
C ILE A 39 1.00 4.73 -7.61
N VAL A 40 2.11 5.27 -8.05
CA VAL A 40 2.22 6.10 -9.25
C VAL A 40 3.32 5.58 -10.17
N GLY A 41 3.35 6.07 -11.41
CA GLY A 41 4.46 5.74 -12.32
C GLY A 41 5.76 6.41 -11.88
N ARG A 42 6.91 5.90 -12.35
CA ARG A 42 8.26 6.46 -12.11
C ARG A 42 8.33 8.00 -12.18
N THR A 43 7.68 8.61 -13.16
CA THR A 43 7.78 10.06 -13.41
C THR A 43 7.07 10.92 -12.36
N GLU A 44 6.05 10.37 -11.69
CA GLU A 44 5.19 11.07 -10.74
C GLU A 44 5.51 10.70 -9.29
N ALA A 45 6.48 9.81 -9.08
CA ALA A 45 6.89 9.34 -7.78
C ALA A 45 7.49 10.48 -6.94
N ASP A 46 6.93 10.66 -5.75
CA ASP A 46 7.34 11.63 -4.76
C ASP A 46 7.21 11.00 -3.36
N PRO A 47 8.24 10.29 -2.90
CA PRO A 47 8.22 9.64 -1.60
C PRO A 47 8.00 10.59 -0.43
N LEU A 48 8.32 11.89 -0.57
CA LEU A 48 8.09 12.88 0.48
C LEU A 48 6.59 13.18 0.66
N ASN A 49 5.79 12.97 -0.38
CA ASN A 49 4.35 13.14 -0.38
C ASN A 49 3.60 11.80 -0.38
N GLY A 50 4.26 10.69 -0.03
CA GLY A 50 3.64 9.36 -0.01
C GLY A 50 3.34 8.79 -1.40
N LYS A 51 3.92 9.34 -2.47
CA LYS A 51 3.76 8.84 -3.84
C LYS A 51 4.90 7.88 -4.18
N ILE A 52 4.58 6.61 -4.32
CA ILE A 52 5.55 5.53 -4.49
C ILE A 52 5.50 5.02 -5.94
N SER A 53 6.68 4.95 -6.56
CA SER A 53 6.82 4.38 -7.90
C SER A 53 6.46 2.90 -7.91
N ASP A 54 5.79 2.46 -8.98
CA ASP A 54 5.54 1.06 -9.34
C ASP A 54 6.83 0.24 -9.45
N GLU A 55 7.97 0.88 -9.70
CA GLU A 55 9.29 0.24 -9.78
C GLU A 55 10.08 0.24 -8.46
N SER A 56 9.57 0.87 -7.41
CA SER A 56 10.21 0.81 -6.09
C SER A 56 10.02 -0.57 -5.45
N PRO A 57 10.87 -0.99 -4.48
CA PRO A 57 10.69 -2.27 -3.80
C PRO A 57 9.30 -2.45 -3.18
N VAL A 58 8.75 -1.38 -2.58
CA VAL A 58 7.42 -1.39 -1.95
C VAL A 58 6.33 -1.43 -3.03
N GLY A 59 6.37 -0.51 -4.00
CA GLY A 59 5.39 -0.47 -5.09
C GLY A 59 5.34 -1.79 -5.86
N HIS A 60 6.50 -2.34 -6.22
CA HIS A 60 6.61 -3.59 -6.94
C HIS A 60 6.04 -4.79 -6.16
N ALA A 61 6.26 -4.84 -4.84
CA ALA A 61 5.72 -5.93 -4.01
C ALA A 61 4.21 -5.83 -3.78
N LEU A 62 3.67 -4.60 -3.80
CA LEU A 62 2.24 -4.33 -3.63
C LEU A 62 1.46 -4.49 -4.93
N LEU A 63 2.06 -4.25 -6.11
CA LEU A 63 1.40 -4.39 -7.41
C LEU A 63 0.70 -5.75 -7.55
N GLY A 64 -0.59 -5.70 -7.93
CA GLY A 64 -1.41 -6.88 -8.13
C GLY A 64 -1.87 -7.59 -6.86
N LYS A 65 -1.59 -7.05 -5.67
CA LYS A 65 -2.10 -7.55 -4.40
C LYS A 65 -3.53 -7.08 -4.17
N ALA A 66 -4.33 -7.91 -3.50
CA ALA A 66 -5.67 -7.56 -3.08
C ALA A 66 -5.71 -7.15 -1.59
N VAL A 67 -6.83 -6.57 -1.17
CA VAL A 67 -7.08 -6.30 0.25
C VAL A 67 -7.00 -7.60 1.06
N GLY A 68 -6.22 -7.59 2.14
CA GLY A 68 -5.94 -8.73 2.99
C GLY A 68 -4.69 -9.54 2.60
N ASP A 69 -4.11 -9.28 1.42
CA ASP A 69 -2.86 -9.93 1.03
C ASP A 69 -1.65 -9.36 1.76
N LYS A 70 -0.62 -10.20 1.84
CA LYS A 70 0.70 -9.86 2.37
C LYS A 70 1.71 -9.67 1.25
N ALA A 71 2.50 -8.61 1.37
CA ALA A 71 3.58 -8.25 0.50
C ALA A 71 4.90 -8.27 1.28
N GLU A 72 5.83 -9.11 0.85
CA GLU A 72 7.17 -9.19 1.41
C GLU A 72 8.08 -8.23 0.63
N VAL A 73 8.65 -7.24 1.30
CA VAL A 73 9.51 -6.22 0.71
C VAL A 73 10.93 -6.39 1.25
N LEU A 74 11.89 -6.58 0.34
CA LEU A 74 13.30 -6.52 0.67
C LEU A 74 13.77 -5.06 0.65
N LEU A 75 14.08 -4.52 1.83
CA LEU A 75 14.66 -3.19 1.94
C LEU A 75 16.13 -3.21 1.49
N PRO A 76 16.67 -2.10 0.94
CA PRO A 76 18.08 -2.00 0.57
C PRO A 76 19.06 -2.23 1.73
N THR A 77 18.58 -2.12 2.97
CA THR A 77 19.34 -2.42 4.20
C THR A 77 19.59 -3.91 4.40
N GLY A 78 18.95 -4.79 3.60
CA GLY A 78 19.05 -6.24 3.71
C GLY A 78 18.01 -6.86 4.64
N HIS A 79 17.11 -6.06 5.22
CA HIS A 79 16.00 -6.54 6.04
C HIS A 79 14.75 -6.77 5.18
N THR A 80 14.07 -7.87 5.45
CA THR A 80 12.78 -8.17 4.87
C THR A 80 11.68 -7.71 5.80
N VAL A 81 10.74 -6.94 5.27
CA VAL A 81 9.55 -6.46 6.00
C VAL A 81 8.29 -7.00 5.32
N GLU A 82 7.30 -7.39 6.12
CA GLU A 82 6.02 -7.87 5.62
C GLU A 82 4.96 -6.80 5.84
N TYR A 83 4.36 -6.33 4.75
CA TYR A 83 3.22 -5.42 4.76
C TYR A 83 1.93 -6.18 4.49
N THR A 84 0.86 -5.84 5.20
CA THR A 84 -0.50 -6.31 4.89
C THR A 84 -1.28 -5.20 4.23
N VAL A 85 -1.91 -5.47 3.09
CA VAL A 85 -2.80 -4.52 2.42
C VAL A 85 -4.10 -4.46 3.19
N LEU A 86 -4.43 -3.29 3.74
CA LEU A 86 -5.65 -3.06 4.50
C LEU A 86 -6.76 -2.48 3.65
N ASN A 87 -6.42 -1.62 2.69
CA ASN A 87 -7.39 -0.97 1.82
C ASN A 87 -6.77 -0.57 0.48
N ILE A 88 -7.60 -0.51 -0.57
CA ILE A 88 -7.22 -0.04 -1.90
C ILE A 88 -8.33 0.87 -2.41
N THR A 89 -7.97 2.09 -2.77
CA THR A 89 -8.87 3.10 -3.35
C THR A 89 -8.20 3.76 -4.56
N HIS A 90 -8.91 4.61 -5.27
CA HIS A 90 -8.28 5.43 -6.31
C HIS A 90 -7.48 6.57 -5.68
N ALA A 91 -6.28 6.83 -6.20
CA ALA A 91 -5.54 8.01 -5.82
C ALA A 91 -6.34 9.25 -6.23
N ALA A 92 -6.51 10.20 -5.30
CA ALA A 92 -7.08 11.48 -5.63
C ALA A 92 -6.09 12.23 -6.53
N GLY A 93 -6.43 12.31 -7.83
CA GLY A 93 -5.66 13.05 -8.83
C GLY A 93 -5.66 14.55 -8.60
#